data_AF-A0A852Z465-F1
#
_entry.id   AF-A0A852Z465-F1
#
_cell.length_a   1.000
_cell.length_b   1.000
_cell.length_c   1.000
_cell.angle_alpha   90.00
_cell.angle_beta   90.00
_cell.angle_gamma   90.00
#
_symmetry.space_group_name_H-M   'P 1'
#
loop_
_entity.id
_entity.type
_entity.pdbx_description
1 polymer ?
#
loop_
_entity_poly.entity_id
_entity_poly.type
_entity_poly.pdbx_seq_one_letter_code
_entity_poly.pdbx_strand_id
1 'polypeptide(L)'
;MSGEELSAGTPRDPDWSPDVLADLHAGALDEETAGRIDPAARTDPEAVAILTALEDTRTELAGQPAFEIPEEVAARIENSLAAEPLPPPAADTGRAGRADPAAESARENSGPEPAEPEHPPPDNVTPIGRASGSGSRRRRAFALGSGLVAAAAAMLAVVLIIQPNQSTREDPRADDTAAAPQPGGEEPSPLALTGDRVELEGQRLQEVLSSEQYVDSLVDPQRLLACLRANGIEDGSPLGSREISFNGQRAQLMVLSTGEIGRFRLLAVGPGCGAGNPATLSDTVVGG
;
A
#
# COMPACT_ATOMS: atom_id res chain seq x y z
N MET A 1 -41.58 -5.62 -7.82
CA MET A 1 -41.72 -6.18 -9.18
C MET A 1 -41.11 -5.16 -10.12
N SER A 2 -39.79 -5.25 -10.31
CA SER A 2 -39.14 -5.67 -11.57
C SER A 2 -38.79 -4.42 -12.42
N GLY A 3 -37.56 -4.15 -12.82
CA GLY A 3 -36.32 -4.90 -12.71
C GLY A 3 -35.12 -3.97 -12.75
N GLU A 4 -34.06 -4.41 -12.08
CA GLU A 4 -32.72 -3.86 -12.18
C GLU A 4 -32.18 -4.14 -13.59
N GLU A 5 -31.83 -3.08 -14.31
CA GLU A 5 -31.09 -3.20 -15.56
C GLU A 5 -29.64 -3.54 -15.23
N LEU A 6 -29.39 -4.84 -15.12
CA LEU A 6 -28.07 -5.45 -15.24
C LEU A 6 -27.51 -5.08 -16.62
N SER A 7 -26.66 -4.05 -16.66
CA SER A 7 -25.89 -3.75 -17.87
C SER A 7 -24.84 -4.85 -18.05
N ALA A 8 -25.17 -5.80 -18.92
CA ALA A 8 -24.28 -6.85 -19.39
C ALA A 8 -23.18 -6.23 -20.27
N GLY A 9 -22.09 -5.81 -19.65
CA GLY A 9 -20.82 -5.63 -20.34
C GLY A 9 -20.24 -7.01 -20.66
N THR A 10 -20.05 -7.30 -21.94
CA THR A 10 -19.28 -8.46 -22.43
C THR A 10 -17.97 -8.56 -21.65
N PRO A 11 -17.58 -9.72 -21.09
CA PRO A 11 -16.29 -9.88 -20.45
C PRO A 11 -15.17 -9.63 -21.48
N ARG A 12 -14.60 -8.42 -21.43
CA ARG A 12 -13.18 -8.25 -21.73
C ARG A 12 -12.41 -8.98 -20.63
N ASP A 13 -11.14 -9.29 -20.87
CA ASP A 13 -10.21 -9.80 -19.85
C ASP A 13 -10.51 -9.20 -18.47
N PRO A 14 -10.29 -9.93 -17.35
CA PRO A 14 -10.23 -9.23 -16.08
C PRO A 14 -9.23 -8.10 -16.29
N ASP A 15 -9.70 -6.84 -16.21
CA ASP A 15 -8.78 -5.72 -16.22
C ASP A 15 -7.87 -6.02 -15.03
N TRP A 16 -6.62 -6.44 -15.30
CA TRP A 16 -5.63 -6.83 -14.30
C TRP A 16 -5.23 -5.56 -13.55
N SER A 17 -6.17 -5.01 -12.78
CA SER A 17 -5.93 -3.80 -12.05
C SER A 17 -4.86 -4.12 -10.99
N PRO A 18 -3.90 -3.21 -10.79
CA PRO A 18 -2.88 -3.39 -9.76
C PRO A 18 -3.49 -3.71 -8.40
N ASP A 19 -4.66 -3.12 -8.08
CA ASP A 19 -5.37 -3.34 -6.82
C ASP A 19 -5.88 -4.78 -6.67
N VAL A 20 -6.48 -5.37 -7.72
CA VAL A 20 -6.97 -6.76 -7.67
C VAL A 20 -5.81 -7.74 -7.50
N LEU A 21 -4.68 -7.51 -8.18
CA LEU A 21 -3.48 -8.33 -8.01
C LEU A 21 -2.83 -8.15 -6.64
N ALA A 22 -2.86 -6.93 -6.08
CA ALA A 22 -2.40 -6.65 -4.72
C ALA A 22 -3.28 -7.37 -3.69
N ASP A 23 -4.60 -7.31 -3.83
CA ASP A 23 -5.55 -7.99 -2.93
C ASP A 23 -5.41 -9.51 -3.03
N LEU A 24 -5.22 -10.04 -4.24
CA LEU A 24 -4.93 -11.46 -4.47
C LEU A 24 -3.63 -11.86 -3.77
N HIS A 25 -2.56 -11.08 -3.92
CA HIS A 25 -1.28 -11.34 -3.27
C HIS A 25 -1.36 -11.22 -1.74
N ALA A 26 -2.12 -10.26 -1.22
CA ALA A 26 -2.34 -10.07 0.20
C ALA A 26 -3.23 -11.14 0.84
N GLY A 27 -3.91 -11.97 0.03
CA GLY A 27 -4.94 -12.90 0.51
C GLY A 27 -6.16 -12.17 1.08
N ALA A 28 -6.42 -10.95 0.61
CA ALA A 28 -7.53 -10.10 1.05
C ALA A 28 -8.84 -10.42 0.30
N LEU A 29 -8.76 -11.15 -0.81
CA LEU A 29 -9.93 -11.63 -1.56
C LEU A 29 -10.62 -12.79 -0.83
N ASP A 30 -11.93 -12.88 -0.97
CA ASP A 30 -12.69 -14.04 -0.51
C ASP A 30 -12.30 -15.32 -1.28
N GLU A 31 -12.52 -16.49 -0.68
CA GLU A 31 -12.05 -17.78 -1.21
C GLU A 31 -12.64 -18.12 -2.58
N GLU A 32 -13.89 -17.73 -2.84
CA GLU A 32 -14.56 -17.95 -4.13
C GLU A 32 -13.90 -17.08 -5.22
N THR A 33 -13.74 -15.79 -4.95
CA THR A 33 -13.11 -14.84 -5.89
C THR A 33 -11.65 -15.19 -6.14
N ALA A 34 -10.89 -15.49 -5.09
CA ALA A 34 -9.49 -15.92 -5.21
C ALA A 34 -9.38 -17.20 -6.06
N GLY A 35 -10.23 -18.20 -5.80
CA GLY A 35 -10.25 -19.45 -6.55
C GLY A 35 -10.56 -19.28 -8.05
N ARG A 36 -11.33 -18.24 -8.40
CA ARG A 36 -11.63 -17.89 -9.80
C ARG A 36 -10.47 -17.16 -10.48
N ILE A 37 -9.84 -16.21 -9.79
CA ILE A 37 -8.85 -15.29 -10.39
C ILE A 37 -7.45 -15.90 -10.44
N ASP A 38 -7.06 -16.64 -9.41
CA ASP A 38 -5.70 -17.18 -9.25
C ASP A 38 -5.24 -18.08 -10.42
N PRO A 39 -6.07 -19.00 -10.99
CA PRO A 39 -5.65 -19.79 -12.16
C PRO A 39 -5.38 -18.95 -13.40
N ALA A 40 -6.19 -17.90 -13.62
CA ALA A 40 -6.04 -17.00 -14.76
C ALA A 40 -4.77 -16.15 -14.60
N ALA A 41 -4.53 -15.60 -13.40
CA ALA A 41 -3.38 -14.75 -13.11
C ALA A 41 -2.06 -15.48 -13.30
N ARG A 42 -1.99 -16.77 -12.96
CA ARG A 42 -0.78 -17.60 -13.14
C ARG A 42 -0.44 -17.92 -14.60
N THR A 43 -1.42 -17.84 -15.48
CA THR A 43 -1.25 -18.17 -16.91
C THR A 43 -0.95 -16.91 -17.72
N ASP A 44 -1.29 -15.74 -17.19
CA ASP A 44 -1.04 -14.45 -17.81
C ASP A 44 0.38 -13.92 -17.48
N PRO A 45 1.23 -13.65 -18.48
CA PRO A 45 2.59 -13.18 -18.24
C PRO A 45 2.67 -11.78 -17.61
N GLU A 46 1.71 -10.89 -17.88
CA GLU A 46 1.66 -9.54 -17.31
C GLU A 46 1.30 -9.60 -15.83
N ALA A 47 0.27 -10.37 -15.48
CA ALA A 47 -0.11 -10.58 -14.07
C ALA A 47 1.03 -11.24 -13.27
N VAL A 48 1.71 -12.24 -13.84
CA VAL A 48 2.89 -12.87 -13.22
C VAL A 48 4.02 -11.87 -12.99
N ALA A 49 4.26 -10.95 -13.92
CA ALA A 49 5.30 -9.93 -13.76
C ALA A 49 5.00 -8.98 -12.58
N ILE A 50 3.74 -8.55 -12.43
CA ILE A 50 3.31 -7.69 -11.33
C ILE A 50 3.40 -8.43 -9.98
N LEU A 51 2.88 -9.66 -9.91
CA LEU A 51 2.95 -10.48 -8.69
C LEU A 51 4.39 -10.75 -8.26
N THR A 52 5.30 -10.95 -9.22
CA THR A 52 6.74 -11.10 -8.94
C THR A 52 7.34 -9.81 -8.38
N ALA A 53 7.02 -8.66 -8.98
CA ALA A 53 7.49 -7.37 -8.49
C ALA A 53 7.02 -7.06 -7.05
N LEU A 54 5.80 -7.48 -6.69
CA LEU A 54 5.28 -7.36 -5.33
C LEU A 54 6.02 -8.26 -4.33
N GLU A 55 6.33 -9.50 -4.69
CA GLU A 55 7.11 -10.41 -3.83
C GLU A 55 8.57 -9.94 -3.67
N ASP A 56 9.18 -9.38 -4.72
CA ASP A 56 10.49 -8.75 -4.65
C ASP A 56 10.48 -7.57 -3.69
N THR A 57 9.44 -6.72 -3.76
CA THR A 57 9.23 -5.60 -2.83
C THR A 57 9.10 -6.10 -1.39
N ARG A 58 8.31 -7.16 -1.15
CA ARG A 58 8.17 -7.78 0.18
C ARG A 58 9.52 -8.29 0.70
N THR A 59 10.32 -8.88 -0.18
CA THR A 59 11.66 -9.39 0.15
C THR A 59 12.62 -8.26 0.50
N GLU A 60 12.61 -7.16 -0.27
CA GLU A 60 13.40 -5.96 0.00
C GLU A 60 13.02 -5.34 1.36
N LEU A 61 11.72 -5.18 1.63
CA LEU A 61 11.22 -4.68 2.90
C LEU A 61 11.59 -5.59 4.07
N ALA A 62 11.54 -6.91 3.90
CA ALA A 62 11.97 -7.87 4.92
C ALA A 62 13.48 -7.82 5.19
N GLY A 63 14.28 -7.32 4.25
CA GLY A 63 15.71 -7.08 4.41
C GLY A 63 16.06 -5.82 5.20
N GLN A 64 15.07 -4.97 5.51
CA GLN A 64 15.30 -3.77 6.31
C GLN A 64 15.62 -4.09 7.77
N PRO A 65 16.31 -3.19 8.51
CA PRO A 65 16.62 -3.39 9.92
C PRO A 65 15.35 -3.68 10.72
N ALA A 66 15.32 -4.82 11.39
CA ALA A 66 14.23 -5.16 12.28
C ALA A 66 14.21 -4.22 13.49
N PHE A 67 13.02 -3.79 13.89
CA PHE A 67 12.83 -3.11 15.17
C PHE A 67 12.88 -4.14 16.31
N GLU A 68 13.58 -3.83 17.39
CA GLU A 68 13.59 -4.67 18.59
C GLU A 68 12.24 -4.56 19.32
N ILE A 69 11.64 -5.72 19.62
CA ILE A 69 10.43 -5.79 20.44
C ILE A 69 10.81 -5.49 21.90
N PRO A 70 10.12 -4.57 22.59
CA PRO A 70 10.38 -4.31 24.01
C PRO A 70 10.20 -5.57 24.86
N GLU A 71 11.10 -5.77 25.84
CA GLU A 71 11.13 -6.98 26.69
C GLU A 71 9.78 -7.25 27.38
N GLU A 72 9.10 -6.22 27.86
CA GLU A 72 7.79 -6.35 28.49
C GLU A 72 6.75 -6.96 27.55
N VAL A 73 6.77 -6.56 26.28
CA VAL A 73 5.84 -7.05 25.26
C VAL A 73 6.16 -8.50 24.91
N ALA A 74 7.45 -8.83 24.75
CA ALA A 74 7.89 -10.21 24.51
C ALA A 74 7.48 -11.13 25.67
N ALA A 75 7.71 -10.71 26.92
CA ALA A 75 7.31 -11.46 28.10
C ALA A 75 5.79 -11.65 28.18
N ARG A 76 5.00 -10.64 27.80
CA ARG A 76 3.53 -10.75 27.74
C ARG A 76 3.07 -11.75 26.69
N ILE A 77 3.69 -11.78 25.52
CA ILE A 77 3.37 -12.75 24.46
C ILE A 77 3.67 -14.17 24.93
N GLU A 78 4.85 -14.42 25.49
CA GLU A 78 5.24 -15.74 26.00
C GLU A 78 4.32 -16.22 27.13
N ASN A 79 3.95 -15.32 28.06
CA ASN A 79 3.00 -15.65 29.12
C ASN A 79 1.61 -15.99 28.56
N SER A 80 1.13 -15.28 27.54
CA SER A 80 -0.14 -15.58 26.87
C SER A 80 -0.09 -16.93 26.14
N LEU A 81 1.01 -17.24 25.45
CA LEU A 81 1.20 -18.53 24.77
C LEU A 81 1.29 -19.69 25.77
N ALA A 82 1.94 -19.49 26.91
CA ALA A 82 2.02 -20.48 27.99
C ALA A 82 0.67 -20.72 28.68
N ALA A 83 -0.23 -19.74 28.66
CA ALA A 83 -1.58 -19.86 29.21
C ALA A 83 -2.56 -20.57 28.26
N GLU A 84 -2.27 -20.62 26.95
CA GLU A 84 -3.07 -21.42 26.01
C GLU A 84 -2.77 -22.91 26.18
N PRO A 85 -3.78 -23.77 26.45
CA PRO A 85 -3.59 -25.21 26.45
C PRO A 85 -3.21 -25.66 25.04
N LEU A 86 -1.95 -26.01 24.82
CA LEU A 86 -1.54 -26.64 23.57
C LEU A 86 -2.38 -27.90 23.37
N PRO A 87 -3.00 -28.10 22.19
CA PRO A 87 -3.69 -29.34 21.90
C PRO A 87 -2.71 -30.49 22.12
N PRO A 88 -3.15 -31.63 22.70
CA PRO A 88 -2.28 -32.78 22.86
C PRO A 88 -1.67 -33.10 21.49
N PRO A 89 -0.37 -33.46 21.42
CA PRO A 89 0.26 -33.79 20.16
C PRO A 89 -0.63 -34.81 19.47
N ALA A 90 -1.14 -34.44 18.28
CA ALA A 90 -1.95 -35.35 17.47
C ALA A 90 -1.17 -36.65 17.39
N ALA A 91 -1.71 -37.71 18.00
CA ALA A 91 -1.09 -39.00 17.97
C ALA A 91 -0.74 -39.31 16.52
N ASP A 92 0.53 -39.55 16.25
CA ASP A 92 1.04 -39.97 14.95
C ASP A 92 0.35 -41.28 14.58
N THR A 93 -0.85 -41.21 13.97
CA THR A 93 -1.53 -42.35 13.35
C THR A 93 -0.88 -42.68 12.02
N GLY A 94 0.44 -42.64 11.99
CA GLY A 94 1.29 -42.79 10.82
C GLY A 94 2.16 -44.05 10.83
N ARG A 95 2.00 -45.02 11.75
CA ARG A 95 2.63 -46.36 11.58
C ARG A 95 2.10 -47.45 12.52
N ALA A 96 0.91 -47.97 12.26
CA ALA A 96 0.54 -49.35 12.62
C ALA A 96 -0.19 -49.93 11.40
N GLY A 97 0.42 -50.81 10.63
CA GLY A 97 0.53 -52.20 11.06
C GLY A 97 -0.85 -52.83 10.91
N ARG A 98 -1.17 -53.25 9.67
CA ARG A 98 -2.34 -54.07 9.35
C ARG A 98 -2.33 -55.30 10.29
N ALA A 99 -3.25 -55.30 11.25
CA ALA A 99 -3.63 -56.47 12.03
C ALA A 99 -5.16 -56.44 12.17
N ASP A 100 -5.75 -57.61 11.96
CA ASP A 100 -7.17 -57.92 11.74
C ASP A 100 -8.19 -57.34 12.75
N PRO A 101 -9.47 -57.19 12.33
CA PRO A 101 -10.55 -56.85 13.24
C PRO A 101 -11.13 -58.13 13.87
N ALA A 102 -11.06 -58.25 15.19
CA ALA A 102 -11.95 -59.13 15.94
C ALA A 102 -12.04 -58.72 17.43
N ALA A 103 -13.28 -58.83 17.95
CA ALA A 103 -13.73 -58.69 19.34
C ALA A 103 -13.85 -57.24 19.88
N GLU A 104 -15.04 -56.64 19.95
CA GLU A 104 -16.21 -56.93 20.81
C GLU A 104 -16.11 -56.27 22.20
N SER A 105 -16.95 -55.25 22.35
CA SER A 105 -17.82 -54.91 23.48
C SER A 105 -17.30 -54.81 24.93
N ALA A 106 -17.75 -53.70 25.54
CA ALA A 106 -18.08 -53.49 26.95
C ALA A 106 -16.91 -53.36 27.94
N ARG A 107 -16.70 -52.12 28.42
CA ARG A 107 -16.82 -51.63 29.82
C ARG A 107 -16.94 -50.09 29.74
N GLU A 108 -18.10 -49.47 29.94
CA GLU A 108 -18.74 -49.18 31.23
C GLU A 108 -17.73 -48.78 32.31
N ASN A 109 -17.52 -47.47 32.48
CA ASN A 109 -17.30 -46.90 33.80
C ASN A 109 -17.69 -45.40 33.83
N SER A 110 -18.76 -45.13 34.55
CA SER A 110 -19.19 -43.80 34.99
C SER A 110 -18.41 -43.40 36.26
N GLY A 111 -17.99 -42.14 36.37
CA GLY A 111 -17.41 -41.56 37.60
C GLY A 111 -16.90 -40.12 37.37
N PRO A 112 -16.89 -39.26 38.41
CA PRO A 112 -17.63 -38.00 38.38
C PRO A 112 -16.83 -36.77 37.93
N GLU A 113 -17.58 -35.85 37.33
CA GLU A 113 -17.24 -34.48 36.93
C GLU A 113 -16.77 -33.62 38.12
N PRO A 114 -15.60 -32.96 38.06
CA PRO A 114 -15.30 -31.82 38.91
C PRO A 114 -15.91 -30.55 38.29
N ALA A 115 -16.71 -29.84 39.08
CA ALA A 115 -17.24 -28.54 38.71
C ALA A 115 -16.10 -27.51 38.53
N GLU A 116 -15.96 -26.97 37.32
CA GLU A 116 -15.16 -25.77 37.03
C GLU A 116 -16.09 -24.54 36.99
N PRO A 117 -15.65 -23.38 37.53
CA PRO A 117 -16.44 -22.17 37.53
C PRO A 117 -16.56 -21.56 36.12
N GLU A 118 -17.80 -21.27 35.74
CA GLU A 118 -18.17 -20.50 34.55
C GLU A 118 -17.55 -19.10 34.61
N HIS A 119 -16.53 -18.83 33.81
CA HIS A 119 -16.19 -17.48 33.37
C HIS A 119 -16.50 -17.36 31.87
N PRO A 120 -17.52 -16.58 31.46
CA PRO A 120 -17.76 -16.32 30.05
C PRO A 120 -16.60 -15.50 29.47
N PRO A 121 -16.08 -15.83 28.27
CA PRO A 121 -15.11 -14.98 27.59
C PRO A 121 -15.74 -13.62 27.22
N PRO A 122 -14.96 -12.52 27.17
CA PRO A 122 -15.48 -11.23 26.73
C PRO A 122 -15.97 -11.30 25.27
N ASP A 123 -17.11 -10.67 25.00
CA ASP A 123 -17.86 -10.66 23.71
C ASP A 123 -17.12 -10.00 22.52
N ASN A 124 -15.83 -9.75 22.65
CA ASN A 124 -15.03 -8.95 21.73
C ASN A 124 -13.73 -9.64 21.28
N VAL A 125 -13.72 -10.98 21.28
CA VAL A 125 -12.64 -11.78 20.70
C VAL A 125 -13.19 -12.61 19.55
N THR A 126 -13.01 -12.14 18.32
CA THR A 126 -13.29 -12.93 17.12
C THR A 126 -12.23 -14.03 17.01
N PRO A 127 -12.60 -15.33 16.99
CA PRO A 127 -11.63 -16.39 16.75
C PRO A 127 -11.10 -16.25 15.33
N ILE A 128 -9.78 -16.03 15.20
CA ILE A 128 -9.12 -16.05 13.90
C ILE A 128 -9.13 -17.50 13.43
N GLY A 129 -9.95 -17.79 12.41
CA GLY A 129 -10.00 -19.12 11.79
C GLY A 129 -8.60 -19.53 11.35
N ARG A 130 -8.19 -20.75 11.70
CA ARG A 130 -6.91 -21.30 11.24
C ARG A 130 -6.95 -21.44 9.72
N ALA A 131 -6.30 -20.53 9.01
CA ALA A 131 -5.98 -20.72 7.61
C ALA A 131 -5.11 -21.98 7.49
N SER A 132 -5.65 -23.04 6.92
CA SER A 132 -4.91 -24.26 6.61
C SER A 132 -3.96 -23.99 5.44
N GLY A 133 -2.80 -23.42 5.74
CA GLY A 133 -1.72 -23.31 4.77
C GLY A 133 -1.25 -24.70 4.37
N SER A 134 -1.47 -25.10 3.11
CA SER A 134 -0.87 -26.31 2.58
C SER A 134 0.63 -26.07 2.40
N GLY A 135 1.41 -26.35 3.44
CA GLY A 135 2.86 -26.28 3.38
C GLY A 135 3.40 -27.31 2.39
N SER A 136 3.80 -26.87 1.19
CA SER A 136 4.56 -27.71 0.28
C SER A 136 5.92 -28.00 0.93
N ARG A 137 6.13 -29.28 1.31
CA ARG A 137 7.41 -29.78 1.83
C ARG A 137 8.46 -29.71 0.72
N ARG A 138 9.08 -28.55 0.51
CA ARG A 138 10.32 -28.45 -0.25
C ARG A 138 11.44 -29.07 0.57
N ARG A 139 11.84 -30.27 0.15
CA ARG A 139 12.94 -31.04 0.72
C ARG A 139 14.21 -30.18 0.67
N ARG A 140 14.76 -29.87 1.84
CA ARG A 140 16.14 -29.40 1.97
C ARG A 140 17.07 -30.55 1.61
N ALA A 141 17.74 -30.44 0.47
CA ALA A 141 18.93 -31.22 0.18
C ALA A 141 20.10 -30.24 0.09
N PHE A 142 20.77 -30.02 1.22
CA PHE A 142 22.11 -29.45 1.22
C PHE A 142 23.08 -30.56 0.84
N ALA A 143 23.73 -30.41 -0.31
CA ALA A 143 24.94 -31.15 -0.66
C ALA A 143 26.05 -30.13 -0.95
N LEU A 144 27.12 -30.24 -0.16
CA LEU A 144 28.36 -29.46 -0.24
C LEU A 144 29.06 -29.62 -1.60
N GLY A 145 29.67 -28.55 -2.09
CA GLY A 145 30.59 -28.59 -3.23
C GLY A 145 31.34 -27.28 -3.42
N SER A 146 32.51 -27.17 -2.78
CA SER A 146 33.52 -26.14 -3.02
C SER A 146 34.18 -26.29 -4.40
N GLY A 147 34.35 -25.20 -5.14
CA GLY A 147 35.10 -25.22 -6.41
C GLY A 147 35.39 -23.83 -7.00
N LEU A 148 36.58 -23.34 -6.71
CA LEU A 148 37.31 -22.16 -7.18
C LEU A 148 37.12 -21.66 -8.64
N VAL A 149 37.11 -20.31 -8.75
CA VAL A 149 37.72 -19.42 -9.77
C VAL A 149 36.96 -19.17 -11.08
N ALA A 150 36.47 -17.93 -11.24
CA ALA A 150 37.08 -16.94 -12.16
C ALA A 150 36.43 -15.57 -11.93
N ALA A 151 37.23 -14.59 -11.48
CA ALA A 151 36.85 -13.19 -11.46
C ALA A 151 36.78 -12.68 -12.92
N ALA A 152 35.57 -12.40 -13.40
CA ALA A 152 35.35 -11.53 -14.55
C ALA A 152 34.61 -10.30 -14.05
N ALA A 153 35.39 -9.28 -13.65
CA ALA A 153 34.88 -7.95 -13.37
C ALA A 153 34.41 -7.31 -14.69
N ALA A 154 33.15 -7.54 -15.07
CA ALA A 154 32.48 -6.69 -16.04
C ALA A 154 31.96 -5.46 -15.32
N MET A 155 32.87 -4.51 -15.07
CA MET A 155 32.52 -3.15 -14.66
C MET A 155 31.76 -2.49 -15.82
N LEU A 156 30.44 -2.59 -15.82
CA LEU A 156 29.61 -1.65 -16.56
C LEU A 156 29.60 -0.32 -15.80
N ALA A 157 30.67 0.45 -15.99
CA ALA A 157 30.69 1.85 -15.65
C ALA A 157 29.76 2.56 -16.65
N VAL A 158 28.50 2.75 -16.27
CA VAL A 158 27.67 3.78 -16.88
C VAL A 158 28.25 5.11 -16.42
N VAL A 159 29.16 5.65 -17.22
CA VAL A 159 29.54 7.06 -17.13
C VAL A 159 28.34 7.85 -17.62
N LEU A 160 27.50 8.30 -16.69
CA LEU A 160 26.65 9.47 -16.94
C LEU A 160 27.62 10.64 -17.15
N ILE A 161 27.80 11.02 -18.40
CA ILE A 161 28.42 12.28 -18.77
C ILE A 161 27.46 13.38 -18.28
N ILE A 162 27.65 13.83 -17.04
CA ILE A 162 27.24 15.18 -16.64
C ILE A 162 28.25 16.10 -17.33
N GLN A 163 27.89 16.58 -18.52
CA GLN A 163 28.63 17.68 -19.13
C GLN A 163 28.37 18.93 -18.27
N PRO A 164 29.40 19.50 -17.62
CA PRO A 164 29.27 20.84 -17.09
C PRO A 164 29.06 21.77 -18.29
N ASN A 165 27.98 22.54 -18.24
CA ASN A 165 27.66 23.58 -19.20
C ASN A 165 28.74 24.67 -19.14
N GLN A 166 29.87 24.44 -19.82
CA GLN A 166 30.91 25.43 -20.00
C GLN A 166 30.50 26.29 -21.20
N SER A 167 29.93 27.46 -20.92
CA SER A 167 29.62 28.46 -21.93
C SER A 167 30.91 29.05 -22.49
N THR A 168 31.49 28.40 -23.49
CA THR A 168 32.58 29.01 -24.27
C THR A 168 31.96 30.04 -25.21
N ARG A 169 32.30 31.29 -24.95
CA ARG A 169 31.87 32.48 -25.67
C ARG A 169 32.75 32.68 -26.90
N GLU A 170 32.25 32.32 -28.08
CA GLU A 170 32.86 32.71 -29.37
C GLU A 170 31.76 33.02 -30.41
N ASP A 171 31.58 34.30 -30.73
CA ASP A 171 30.85 34.83 -31.90
C ASP A 171 31.82 34.91 -33.12
N PRO A 172 31.36 35.16 -34.36
CA PRO A 172 30.18 34.65 -35.08
C PRO A 172 30.55 34.18 -36.51
N ARG A 173 29.75 33.32 -37.15
CA ARG A 173 29.64 33.27 -38.62
C ARG A 173 28.25 32.86 -39.09
N ALA A 174 27.85 33.51 -40.18
CA ALA A 174 26.51 33.63 -40.73
C ALA A 174 26.05 32.42 -41.56
N ASP A 175 24.73 32.43 -41.80
CA ASP A 175 23.92 31.61 -42.70
C ASP A 175 23.68 30.15 -42.30
N ASP A 176 22.57 29.91 -41.60
CA ASP A 176 21.49 29.10 -42.17
C ASP A 176 20.18 29.27 -41.37
N THR A 177 19.09 29.45 -42.11
CA THR A 177 17.67 29.50 -41.71
C THR A 177 17.35 28.93 -40.32
N ALA A 178 17.15 29.82 -39.34
CA ALA A 178 16.59 29.45 -38.05
C ALA A 178 15.10 29.14 -38.20
N ALA A 179 14.75 27.85 -38.18
CA ALA A 179 13.46 27.42 -37.67
C ALA A 179 13.32 28.00 -36.26
N ALA A 180 12.20 28.67 -35.99
CA ALA A 180 11.90 29.21 -34.67
C ALA A 180 12.04 28.09 -33.61
N PRO A 181 12.65 28.36 -32.45
CA PRO A 181 12.62 27.43 -31.33
C PRO A 181 11.15 27.17 -30.99
N GLN A 182 10.71 25.92 -31.15
CA GLN A 182 9.50 25.46 -30.50
C GLN A 182 9.75 25.59 -29.00
N PRO A 183 8.92 26.34 -28.24
CA PRO A 183 9.03 26.29 -26.79
C PRO A 183 8.90 24.82 -26.38
N GLY A 184 9.88 24.41 -25.58
CA GLY A 184 10.04 23.07 -25.03
C GLY A 184 8.81 22.60 -24.27
N GLY A 185 8.88 21.32 -23.89
CA GLY A 185 7.83 20.57 -23.21
C GLY A 185 6.97 21.42 -22.28
N GLU A 186 5.67 21.27 -22.47
CA GLU A 186 4.62 21.85 -21.65
C GLU A 186 4.89 21.50 -20.19
N GLU A 187 5.58 22.39 -19.45
CA GLU A 187 5.55 22.34 -18.00
C GLU A 187 4.06 22.44 -17.61
N PRO A 188 3.53 21.50 -16.82
CA PRO A 188 2.12 21.51 -16.48
C PRO A 188 1.82 22.83 -15.78
N SER A 189 1.12 23.72 -16.48
CA SER A 189 0.74 25.01 -15.94
C SER A 189 -0.18 24.78 -14.74
N PRO A 190 0.04 25.46 -13.60
CA PRO A 190 -0.75 25.25 -12.40
C PRO A 190 -2.23 25.50 -12.69
N LEU A 191 -3.11 24.67 -12.13
CA LEU A 191 -4.55 24.77 -12.37
C LEU A 191 -5.04 26.16 -11.96
N ALA A 192 -5.61 26.90 -12.91
CA ALA A 192 -6.16 28.22 -12.66
C ALA A 192 -7.61 28.15 -12.14
N LEU A 193 -7.85 28.75 -10.98
CA LEU A 193 -9.13 28.84 -10.30
C LEU A 193 -9.40 30.31 -9.93
N THR A 194 -10.68 30.69 -9.98
CA THR A 194 -11.12 32.06 -9.69
C THR A 194 -12.44 32.02 -8.94
N GLY A 195 -12.67 33.03 -8.10
CA GLY A 195 -13.89 33.19 -7.32
C GLY A 195 -13.62 33.48 -5.85
N ASP A 196 -14.69 33.47 -5.04
CA ASP A 196 -14.60 33.72 -3.59
C ASP A 196 -14.10 32.50 -2.82
N ARG A 197 -14.30 31.30 -3.37
CA ARG A 197 -13.86 30.04 -2.78
C ARG A 197 -13.40 29.04 -3.84
N VAL A 198 -12.62 28.06 -3.41
CA VAL A 198 -12.25 26.94 -4.26
C VAL A 198 -13.39 25.94 -4.30
N GLU A 199 -13.96 25.75 -5.50
CA GLU A 199 -14.96 24.73 -5.79
C GLU A 199 -14.36 23.76 -6.82
N LEU A 200 -14.34 22.47 -6.48
CA LEU A 200 -13.79 21.40 -7.32
C LEU A 200 -14.81 20.28 -7.42
N GLU A 201 -15.05 19.82 -8.63
CA GLU A 201 -15.99 18.73 -8.91
C GLU A 201 -15.40 17.75 -9.94
N GLY A 202 -15.86 16.51 -9.87
CA GLY A 202 -15.55 15.46 -10.85
C GLY A 202 -14.06 15.27 -11.10
N GLN A 203 -13.66 15.39 -12.37
CA GLN A 203 -12.29 15.11 -12.83
C GLN A 203 -11.24 16.04 -12.18
N ARG A 204 -11.57 17.32 -11.93
CA ARG A 204 -10.61 18.25 -11.33
C ARG A 204 -10.30 17.91 -9.87
N LEU A 205 -11.27 17.41 -9.12
CA LEU A 205 -11.06 16.94 -7.77
C LEU A 205 -10.20 15.66 -7.79
N GLN A 206 -10.51 14.73 -8.68
CA GLN A 206 -9.73 13.49 -8.86
C GLN A 206 -8.27 13.79 -9.21
N GLU A 207 -8.01 14.75 -10.11
CA GLU A 207 -6.64 15.14 -10.44
C GLU A 207 -5.86 15.68 -9.23
N VAL A 208 -6.50 16.46 -8.35
CA VAL A 208 -5.83 16.97 -7.14
C VAL A 208 -5.59 15.83 -6.14
N LEU A 209 -6.56 14.93 -5.98
CA LEU A 209 -6.46 13.74 -5.13
C LEU A 209 -5.34 12.80 -5.59
N SER A 210 -5.13 12.67 -6.90
CA SER A 210 -4.06 11.84 -7.48
C SER A 210 -2.71 12.56 -7.58
N SER A 211 -2.59 13.79 -7.09
CA SER A 211 -1.34 14.56 -7.11
C SER A 211 -0.80 14.81 -5.71
N GLU A 212 0.53 14.77 -5.57
CA GLU A 212 1.25 15.14 -4.35
C GLU A 212 2.28 16.23 -4.65
N GLN A 213 1.81 17.33 -5.25
CA GLN A 213 2.66 18.45 -5.61
C GLN A 213 2.56 19.54 -4.54
N TYR A 214 3.73 20.04 -4.13
CA TYR A 214 3.85 21.11 -3.15
C TYR A 214 4.60 22.29 -3.74
N VAL A 215 4.14 23.50 -3.47
CA VAL A 215 4.92 24.71 -3.70
C VAL A 215 6.22 24.64 -2.91
N ASP A 216 7.31 25.21 -3.43
CA ASP A 216 8.66 25.13 -2.84
C ASP A 216 8.71 25.40 -1.31
N SER A 217 7.86 26.31 -0.83
CA SER A 217 7.80 26.69 0.58
C SER A 217 7.14 25.66 1.49
N LEU A 218 6.38 24.70 0.94
CA LEU A 218 5.64 23.67 1.68
C LEU A 218 6.15 22.23 1.40
N VAL A 219 7.23 22.08 0.64
CA VAL A 219 7.92 20.79 0.46
C VAL A 219 8.51 20.29 1.79
N ASP A 220 8.92 21.19 2.67
CA ASP A 220 9.41 20.83 4.00
C ASP A 220 8.27 20.29 4.89
N PRO A 221 8.36 19.04 5.41
CA PRO A 221 7.27 18.43 6.18
C PRO A 221 6.93 19.18 7.48
N GLN A 222 7.93 19.75 8.16
CA GLN A 222 7.70 20.47 9.41
C GLN A 222 6.93 21.77 9.15
N ARG A 223 7.24 22.44 8.04
CA ARG A 223 6.54 23.63 7.60
C ARG A 223 5.12 23.33 7.11
N LEU A 224 4.91 22.23 6.39
CA LEU A 224 3.58 21.77 6.01
C LEU A 224 2.71 21.52 7.25
N LEU A 225 3.22 20.75 8.22
CA LEU A 225 2.50 20.51 9.48
C LEU A 225 2.21 21.80 10.25
N ALA A 226 3.15 22.75 10.27
CA ALA A 226 2.93 24.04 10.89
C ALA A 226 1.86 24.88 10.17
N CYS A 227 1.81 24.80 8.84
CA CYS A 227 0.78 25.42 8.01
C CYS A 227 -0.61 24.82 8.28
N LEU A 228 -0.72 23.49 8.33
CA LEU A 228 -1.96 22.79 8.65
C LEU A 228 -2.44 23.16 10.06
N ARG A 229 -1.56 23.14 11.07
CA ARG A 229 -1.88 23.58 12.43
C ARG A 229 -2.32 25.03 12.52
N ALA A 230 -1.69 25.93 11.77
CA ALA A 230 -2.12 27.33 11.72
C ALA A 230 -3.54 27.49 11.15
N ASN A 231 -3.98 26.56 10.28
CA ASN A 231 -5.34 26.48 9.73
C ASN A 231 -6.31 25.60 10.57
N GLY A 232 -5.93 25.26 11.80
CA GLY A 232 -6.77 24.50 12.73
C GLY A 232 -6.86 23.01 12.42
N ILE A 233 -5.87 22.44 11.73
CA ILE A 233 -5.78 21.01 11.43
C ILE A 233 -4.69 20.45 12.33
N GLU A 234 -5.10 19.72 13.37
CA GLU A 234 -4.17 19.20 14.39
C GLU A 234 -3.40 17.99 13.88
N ASP A 235 -4.10 17.09 13.18
CA ASP A 235 -3.56 15.85 12.65
C ASP A 235 -4.10 15.58 11.23
N GLY A 236 -3.29 14.90 10.43
CA GLY A 236 -3.67 14.42 9.11
C GLY A 236 -2.76 14.91 7.99
N SER A 237 -2.51 14.02 7.03
CA SER A 237 -1.89 14.36 5.76
C SER A 237 -2.97 14.75 4.76
N PRO A 238 -2.67 15.67 3.82
CA PRO A 238 -3.53 15.87 2.66
C PRO A 238 -3.76 14.54 1.91
N LEU A 239 -5.01 14.27 1.53
CA LEU A 239 -5.38 13.18 0.63
C LEU A 239 -4.89 13.42 -0.80
N GLY A 240 -4.63 14.69 -1.12
CA GLY A 240 -3.98 15.12 -2.35
C GLY A 240 -3.61 16.59 -2.26
N SER A 241 -2.60 17.00 -3.03
CA SER A 241 -2.05 18.34 -3.02
C SER A 241 -1.61 18.76 -4.41
N ARG A 242 -1.91 20.01 -4.78
CA ARG A 242 -1.49 20.57 -6.07
C ARG A 242 -1.20 22.06 -5.99
N GLU A 243 -0.19 22.52 -6.73
CA GLU A 243 -0.03 23.95 -6.98
C GLU A 243 -1.13 24.45 -7.91
N ILE A 244 -1.77 25.54 -7.51
CA ILE A 244 -2.83 26.20 -8.28
C ILE A 244 -2.53 27.70 -8.41
N SER A 245 -3.18 28.35 -9.36
CA SER A 245 -3.32 29.81 -9.38
C SER A 245 -4.73 30.16 -8.93
N PHE A 246 -4.89 30.78 -7.77
CA PHE A 246 -6.18 31.21 -7.24
C PHE A 246 -6.29 32.73 -7.31
N ASN A 247 -7.24 33.25 -8.10
CA ASN A 247 -7.39 34.70 -8.34
C ASN A 247 -6.09 35.38 -8.83
N GLY A 248 -5.28 34.66 -9.61
CA GLY A 248 -4.00 35.12 -10.12
C GLY A 248 -2.84 35.07 -9.11
N GLN A 249 -3.07 34.63 -7.87
CA GLN A 249 -2.02 34.33 -6.91
C GLN A 249 -1.66 32.84 -6.93
N ARG A 250 -0.36 32.56 -6.94
CA ARG A 250 0.15 31.21 -6.68
C ARG A 250 -0.31 30.74 -5.29
N ALA A 251 -0.85 29.53 -5.23
CA ALA A 251 -1.36 28.94 -4.01
C ALA A 251 -1.13 27.42 -3.98
N GLN A 252 -1.07 26.88 -2.76
CA GLN A 252 -1.11 25.46 -2.52
C GLN A 252 -2.54 25.06 -2.22
N LEU A 253 -3.10 24.15 -3.01
CA LEU A 253 -4.35 23.48 -2.69
C LEU A 253 -4.06 22.14 -2.03
N MET A 254 -4.80 21.84 -0.97
CA MET A 254 -4.80 20.56 -0.27
C MET A 254 -6.23 20.07 -0.10
N VAL A 255 -6.44 18.79 -0.38
CA VAL A 255 -7.69 18.10 -0.09
C VAL A 255 -7.48 17.32 1.20
N LEU A 256 -8.31 17.57 2.20
CA LEU A 256 -8.18 16.99 3.53
C LEU A 256 -9.42 16.15 3.84
N SER A 257 -9.21 15.07 4.59
CA SER A 257 -10.33 14.30 5.14
C SER A 257 -11.06 15.13 6.20
N THR A 258 -12.38 15.01 6.24
CA THR A 258 -13.21 15.54 7.35
C THR A 258 -13.52 14.48 8.40
N GLY A 259 -13.15 13.21 8.15
CA GLY A 259 -13.59 12.05 8.93
C GLY A 259 -15.00 11.55 8.58
N GLU A 260 -15.76 12.31 7.78
CA GLU A 260 -17.07 11.91 7.27
C GLU A 260 -16.94 11.32 5.85
N ILE A 261 -17.63 10.21 5.59
CA ILE A 261 -17.61 9.55 4.28
C ILE A 261 -18.19 10.50 3.22
N GLY A 262 -17.48 10.65 2.10
CA GLY A 262 -17.91 11.47 0.98
C GLY A 262 -17.78 12.98 1.19
N ARG A 263 -17.18 13.45 2.30
CA ARG A 263 -16.97 14.88 2.58
C ARG A 263 -15.49 15.22 2.69
N PHE A 264 -15.08 16.23 1.94
CA PHE A 264 -13.69 16.68 1.85
C PHE A 264 -13.57 18.16 2.16
N ARG A 265 -12.50 18.54 2.86
CA ARG A 265 -12.16 19.95 3.07
C ARG A 265 -11.11 20.36 2.05
N LEU A 266 -11.42 21.36 1.24
CA LEU A 266 -10.55 22.00 0.29
C LEU A 266 -9.91 23.22 0.96
N LEU A 267 -8.60 23.16 1.19
CA LEU A 267 -7.83 24.24 1.80
C LEU A 267 -6.84 24.78 0.77
N ALA A 268 -7.01 26.04 0.39
CA ALA A 268 -6.05 26.78 -0.43
C ALA A 268 -5.30 27.80 0.42
N VAL A 269 -3.97 27.72 0.41
CA VAL A 269 -3.08 28.61 1.18
C VAL A 269 -2.07 29.28 0.28
N GLY A 270 -1.64 30.48 0.64
CA GLY A 270 -0.54 31.17 -0.04
C GLY A 270 0.84 30.57 0.30
N PRO A 271 1.89 30.91 -0.48
CA PRO A 271 3.23 30.40 -0.28
C PRO A 271 3.87 30.83 1.06
N GLY A 272 3.29 31.83 1.73
CA GLY A 272 3.70 32.28 3.05
C GLY A 272 3.21 31.42 4.22
N CYS A 273 2.43 30.36 3.97
CA CYS A 273 1.88 29.52 5.03
C CYS A 273 2.97 28.84 5.88
N GLY A 274 2.73 28.73 7.19
CA GLY A 274 3.64 28.12 8.14
C GLY A 274 3.26 28.42 9.60
N ALA A 275 4.22 28.28 10.51
CA ALA A 275 3.99 28.46 11.94
C ALA A 275 3.40 29.84 12.27
N GLY A 276 2.21 29.86 12.87
CA GLY A 276 1.52 31.09 13.27
C GLY A 276 1.02 31.96 12.11
N ASN A 277 1.21 31.53 10.86
CA ASN A 277 0.71 32.21 9.67
C ASN A 277 -0.10 31.25 8.80
N PRO A 278 -1.44 31.27 8.90
CA PRO A 278 -2.27 30.35 8.15
C PRO A 278 -2.28 30.63 6.65
N ALA A 279 -2.00 31.87 6.23
CA ALA A 279 -2.03 32.33 4.84
C ALA A 279 -3.24 31.80 4.03
N THR A 280 -4.40 31.64 4.67
CA THR A 280 -5.60 31.04 4.07
C THR A 280 -6.12 31.94 2.96
N LEU A 281 -6.29 31.36 1.77
CA LEU A 281 -6.93 32.00 0.63
C LEU A 281 -8.35 31.48 0.42
N SER A 282 -8.57 30.19 0.69
CA SER A 282 -9.89 29.58 0.69
C SER A 282 -9.93 28.35 1.59
N ASP A 283 -11.06 28.13 2.23
CA ASP A 283 -11.34 26.95 3.05
C ASP A 283 -12.81 26.59 2.89
N THR A 284 -13.09 25.45 2.27
CA THR A 284 -14.45 25.02 1.92
C THR A 284 -14.60 23.52 2.13
N VAL A 285 -15.76 23.08 2.60
CA VAL A 285 -16.10 21.66 2.65
C VAL A 285 -17.02 21.33 1.47
N VAL A 286 -16.67 20.29 0.72
CA VAL A 286 -17.39 19.79 -0.45
C VAL A 286 -17.79 18.33 -0.26
N GLY A 287 -18.82 17.89 -0.98
CA GLY A 287 -19.35 16.53 -0.91
C GLY A 287 -20.50 16.37 0.10
N GLY A 288 -21.35 15.38 -0.15
CA GLY A 288 -22.61 15.11 0.54
C GLY A 288 -23.59 14.33 -0.33
#